data_AF-A0A1F9TVF4-F1
#
_entry.id   AF-A0A1F9TVF4-F1
#
_cell.length_a   1.000
_cell.length_b   1.000
_cell.length_c   1.000
_cell.angle_alpha   90.00
_cell.angle_beta   90.00
_cell.angle_gamma   90.00
#
_symmetry.space_group_name_H-M   'P 1'
#
loop_
_entity.id
_entity.type
_entity.pdbx_description
1 polymer ?
#
loop_
_entity_poly.entity_id
_entity_poly.type
_entity_poly.pdbx_seq_one_letter_code
_entity_poly.pdbx_strand_id
1 'polypeptide(L)' 'MATGGSGDVLAGLIAALIPQVRPGPEGGILRAAAAGAYLHGLAGDLARDAKTEIAMVAGDVAEMIPLALQTLFKGRKR' A
#
# COMPACT_ATOMS: atom_id res chain seq x y z
N MET A 1 -3.23 -11.53 6.67
CA MET A 1 -1.84 -11.03 6.49
C MET A 1 -1.16 -10.75 7.84
N ALA A 2 -0.19 -11.58 8.21
CA ALA A 2 0.78 -11.31 9.27
C ALA A 2 2.08 -12.06 8.92
N THR A 3 3.04 -11.37 8.28
CA THR A 3 4.32 -11.95 7.85
C THR A 3 5.47 -11.03 8.26
N GLY A 4 6.64 -11.59 8.53
CA GLY A 4 7.82 -10.81 8.90
C GLY A 4 8.15 -9.78 7.82
N GLY A 5 8.35 -8.52 8.22
CA GLY A 5 8.69 -7.41 7.31
C GLY A 5 7.50 -6.71 6.64
N SER A 6 6.25 -7.15 6.83
CA SER A 6 5.09 -6.42 6.26
C SER A 6 4.96 -5.00 6.84
N GLY A 7 5.35 -4.81 8.10
CA GLY A 7 5.42 -3.50 8.75
C GLY A 7 6.42 -2.55 8.08
N ASP A 8 7.57 -3.06 7.63
CA ASP A 8 8.59 -2.26 6.92
C ASP A 8 8.07 -1.80 5.56
N VAL A 9 7.35 -2.69 4.85
CA VAL A 9 6.69 -2.36 3.58
C VAL A 9 5.64 -1.26 3.80
N LEU A 10 4.81 -1.38 4.84
CA LEU A 10 3.82 -0.35 5.19
C LEU A 10 4.48 0.98 5.54
N ALA A 11 5.52 0.97 6.38
CA ALA A 11 6.24 2.17 6.80
C ALA A 11 6.89 2.87 5.60
N GLY A 12 7.55 2.12 4.71
CA GLY A 12 8.14 2.64 3.47
C GLY A 12 7.09 3.25 2.54
N LEU A 13 5.92 2.61 2.43
CA LEU A 13 4.83 3.12 1.62
C LEU A 13 4.27 4.45 2.17
N ILE A 14 4.04 4.53 3.49
CA ILE A 14 3.60 5.78 4.14
C ILE A 14 4.64 6.87 3.93
N ALA A 15 5.93 6.57 4.14
CA ALA A 15 7.02 7.51 3.93
C ALA A 15 7.06 8.04 2.50
N ALA A 16 6.84 7.19 1.49
CA ALA A 16 6.78 7.59 0.09
C ALA A 16 5.56 8.47 -0.26
N LEU A 17 4.48 8.41 0.53
CA LEU A 17 3.26 9.20 0.34
C LEU A 17 3.31 10.57 1.03
N ILE A 18 4.14 10.74 2.06
CA ILE A 18 4.26 12.00 2.81
C ILE A 18 4.60 13.20 1.90
N PRO A 19 5.56 13.12 0.95
CA PRO A 19 5.85 14.24 0.05
C PRO A 19 4.71 14.55 -0.95
N GLN A 20 3.79 13.61 -1.15
CA GLN A 20 2.72 13.73 -2.15
C GLN A 20 1.46 14.38 -1.57
N VAL A 21 1.31 14.41 -0.25
CA VAL A 21 0.23 15.14 0.41
C VAL A 21 0.60 16.62 0.50
N ARG A 22 -0.32 17.51 0.11
CA ARG A 22 -0.05 18.95 0.19
C ARG A 22 0.18 19.35 1.66
N PRO A 23 1.25 20.11 1.96
CA PRO A 23 1.36 20.77 3.26
C PRO A 23 0.17 21.75 3.38
N GLY A 24 -0.71 21.48 4.34
CA GLY A 24 -1.93 22.25 4.57
C GLY A 24 -2.45 21.98 5.99
N PRO A 25 -3.36 22.82 6.50
CA PRO A 25 -3.61 22.94 7.94
C PRO A 25 -4.20 21.70 8.61
N GLU A 26 -4.74 20.73 7.85
CA GLU A 26 -5.46 19.59 8.43
C GLU A 26 -5.13 18.26 7.74
N GLY A 27 -4.42 17.40 8.46
CA GLY A 27 -4.46 15.96 8.25
C GLY A 27 -3.66 15.38 7.09
N GLY A 28 -2.68 16.09 6.52
CA GLY A 28 -1.83 15.56 5.44
C GLY A 28 -1.15 14.23 5.81
N ILE A 29 -0.50 14.17 6.98
CA ILE A 29 0.15 12.96 7.48
C ILE A 29 -0.86 11.83 7.71
N LEU A 30 -2.02 12.13 8.30
CA LEU A 30 -3.10 11.15 8.49
C LEU A 30 -3.62 10.60 7.16
N ARG A 31 -3.72 11.43 6.12
CA ARG A 31 -4.09 11.01 4.77
C ARG A 31 -3.02 10.12 4.14
N ALA A 32 -1.73 10.44 4.32
CA ALA A 32 -0.64 9.59 3.85
C ALA A 32 -0.65 8.23 4.56
N ALA A 33 -0.85 8.22 5.89
CA ALA A 33 -0.97 7.00 6.67
C ALA A 33 -2.17 6.15 6.25
N ALA A 34 -3.35 6.75 6.10
CA ALA A 34 -4.57 6.06 5.67
C ALA A 34 -4.45 5.51 4.24
N ALA A 35 -3.92 6.31 3.31
CA ALA A 35 -3.68 5.87 1.93
C ALA A 35 -2.64 4.74 1.89
N GLY A 36 -1.59 4.83 2.69
CA GLY A 36 -0.58 3.79 2.82
C GLY A 36 -1.16 2.48 3.36
N ALA A 37 -1.91 2.54 4.46
CA ALA A 37 -2.56 1.36 5.02
C ALA A 37 -3.53 0.70 4.04
N TYR A 38 -4.34 1.49 3.33
CA TYR A 38 -5.27 1.00 2.32
C TYR A 38 -4.54 0.32 1.15
N LEU A 39 -3.53 0.98 0.57
CA LEU A 39 -2.75 0.43 -0.55
C LEU A 39 -1.98 -0.84 -0.15
N HIS A 40 -1.43 -0.87 1.07
CA HIS A 40 -0.74 -2.04 1.60
C HIS A 40 -1.69 -3.23 1.77
N GLY A 41 -2.90 -3.00 2.30
CA GLY A 41 -3.95 -4.02 2.39
C GLY A 41 -4.36 -4.56 1.02
N LEU A 42 -4.62 -3.67 0.06
CA LEU A 42 -4.97 -4.04 -1.31
C LEU A 42 -3.85 -4.85 -2.00
N ALA A 43 -2.59 -4.44 -1.83
CA ALA A 43 -1.45 -5.20 -2.33
C ALA A 43 -1.33 -6.58 -1.66
N GLY A 44 -1.66 -6.67 -0.36
CA GLY A 44 -1.73 -7.92 0.39
C GLY A 44 -2.81 -8.87 -0.14
N ASP A 45 -4.00 -8.36 -0.46
CA ASP A 45 -5.07 -9.16 -1.08
C ASP A 45 -4.63 -9.69 -2.46
N LEU A 46 -3.99 -8.87 -3.28
CA LEU A 46 -3.46 -9.29 -4.58
C LEU A 46 -2.35 -10.35 -4.44
N ALA A 47 -1.46 -10.18 -3.46
CA ALA A 47 -0.40 -11.15 -3.17
C ALA A 47 -0.98 -12.49 -2.68
N ARG A 48 -2.00 -12.43 -1.81
CA ARG A 48 -2.76 -13.61 -1.37
C ARG A 48 -3.39 -14.33 -2.54
N ASP A 49 -4.02 -13.61 -3.47
CA ASP A 49 -4.70 -14.24 -4.61
C ASP A 49 -3.69 -14.89 -5.56
N ALA A 50 -2.46 -14.36 -5.66
CA ALA A 50 -1.39 -14.93 -6.47
C ALA A 50 -0.65 -16.11 -5.82
N LYS A 51 -0.45 -16.10 -4.49
CA LYS A 51 0.44 -17.03 -3.79
C LYS A 51 -0.17 -17.75 -2.59
N THR A 52 -1.43 -17.52 -2.26
CA THR A 52 -2.13 -17.92 -1.03
C THR A 52 -1.67 -17.16 0.22
N GLU A 53 -2.51 -17.17 1.26
CA GLU A 53 -2.21 -16.45 2.51
C GLU A 53 -1.02 -17.04 3.29
N ILE A 54 -0.76 -18.34 3.16
CA ILE A 54 0.30 -19.03 3.91
C ILE A 54 1.66 -18.88 3.24
N ALA A 55 1.72 -18.87 1.90
CA ALA A 55 2.99 -18.81 1.18
C ALA A 55 3.46 -17.39 0.86
N MET A 56 2.61 -16.38 1.00
CA MET A 56 3.00 -14.99 0.76
C MET A 56 3.98 -14.47 1.82
N VAL A 57 4.99 -13.74 1.36
CA VAL A 57 5.95 -12.99 2.19
C VAL A 57 5.85 -11.49 1.95
N ALA A 58 6.51 -10.68 2.77
CA ALA A 58 6.47 -9.22 2.65
C ALA A 58 6.92 -8.70 1.26
N GLY A 59 7.89 -9.37 0.64
CA GLY A 59 8.34 -9.04 -0.72
C GLY A 59 7.23 -9.16 -1.76
N ASP A 60 6.36 -10.16 -1.63
CA ASP A 60 5.24 -10.37 -2.55
C ASP A 60 4.22 -9.22 -2.45
N VAL A 61 3.97 -8.74 -1.23
CA VAL A 61 3.12 -7.56 -0.99
C VAL A 61 3.75 -6.33 -1.64
N ALA A 62 5.07 -6.16 -1.52
CA ALA A 62 5.76 -5.03 -2.13
C ALA A 62 5.69 -5.07 -3.67
N GLU A 63 5.85 -6.24 -4.28
CA GLU A 63 5.73 -6.47 -5.73
C GLU A 63 4.32 -6.18 -6.26
N MET A 64 3.28 -6.30 -5.43
CA MET A 64 1.89 -6.03 -5.81
C MET A 64 1.48 -4.55 -5.70
N ILE A 65 2.31 -3.68 -5.10
CA ILE A 65 2.01 -2.24 -4.97
C ILE A 65 1.72 -1.56 -6.31
N PRO A 66 2.50 -1.75 -7.40
CA PRO A 66 2.21 -1.14 -8.69
C PRO A 66 0.84 -1.55 -9.25
N LEU A 67 0.46 -2.82 -9.09
CA LEU A 67 -0.84 -3.31 -9.54
C LEU A 67 -1.98 -2.75 -8.67
N ALA A 68 -1.80 -2.68 -7.35
CA ALA A 68 -2.74 -2.05 -6.43
C ALA A 68 -3.01 -0.58 -6.81
N LEU A 69 -1.96 0.18 -7.15
CA LEU A 69 -2.07 1.55 -7.65
C LEU A 69 -2.84 1.61 -8.97
N GLN A 70 -2.53 0.74 -9.94
CA GLN A 70 -3.26 0.68 -11.21
C GLN A 70 -4.76 0.40 -10.98
N THR A 71 -5.09 -0.54 -10.08
CA THR A 71 -6.48 -0.85 -9.71
C THR A 71 -7.18 0.37 -9.11
N LEU A 72 -6.51 1.12 -8.22
CA LEU A 72 -7.05 2.34 -7.62
C LEU A 72 -7.28 3.47 -8.64
N PHE A 73 -6.42 3.59 -9.65
CA PHE A 73 -6.50 4.66 -10.67
C PHE A 73 -7.25 4.28 -11.94
N LYS A 74 -7.52 3.00 -12.22
CA LYS A 74 -8.29 2.55 -13.40
C LYS A 74 -9.70 3.15 -13.50
N GLY A 75 -10.30 3.57 -12.38
CA GLY A 75 -11.58 4.31 -12.37
C GLY A 75 -11.45 5.82 -12.63
N ARG A 76 -10.24 6.38 -12.58
CA ARG A 76 -9.94 7.79 -12.88
C ARG A 76 -9.44 7.90 -14.32
N LYS A 77 -10.36 7.95 -15.29
CA LYS A 77 -10.03 8.55 -16.59
C LYS A 77 -9.63 10.00 -16.32
N ARG A 78 -8.38 10.37 -16.61
CA ARG A 78 -8.01 11.78 -16.76
C ARG A 78 -8.66 12.33 -18.00
#